data_AF-A0A958WYJ6-F1
#
_entry.id   AF-A0A958WYJ6-F1
#
_cell.length_a   1.000
_cell.length_b   1.000
_cell.length_c   1.000
_cell.angle_alpha   90.00
_cell.angle_beta   90.00
_cell.angle_gamma   90.00
#
_symmetry.space_group_name_H-M   'P 1'
#
loop_
_entity.id
_entity.type
_entity.pdbx_description
1 polymer ?
#
loop_
_entity_poly.entity_id
_entity_poly.type
_entity_poly.pdbx_seq_one_letter_code
_entity_poly.pdbx_strand_id
1 'polypeptide(L)'
;MEKQENLHKELEFIQAVILRMANNSFLVKGWAMTLMAGLIALGKDVLFDENQGNVYLIVIIALVIPFWWLDAFYLRQERIFRKIYERAIDDPDAKNRKRYDLNPRVLATEVASTFKIMKERVIYWFYLPFIFLLALAVILRASGVI
;
A
#
# COMPACT_ATOMS: atom_id res chain seq x y z
N MET A 1 16.57 28.34 22.68
CA MET A 1 15.44 28.62 21.76
C MET A 1 15.69 27.98 20.40
N GLU A 2 16.78 28.31 19.71
CA GLU A 2 17.13 27.75 18.37
C GLU A 2 17.15 26.21 18.28
N LYS A 3 17.69 25.50 19.29
CA LYS A 3 17.71 24.02 19.29
C LYS A 3 16.31 23.39 19.27
N GLN A 4 15.38 23.98 20.01
CA GLN A 4 13.99 23.54 20.13
C GLN A 4 13.20 23.83 18.85
N GLU A 5 13.43 25.00 18.24
CA GLU A 5 12.85 25.36 16.95
C GLU A 5 13.31 24.39 15.84
N ASN A 6 14.61 24.12 15.78
CA ASN A 6 15.16 23.19 14.80
C ASN A 6 14.64 21.75 15.00
N LEU A 7 14.36 21.34 16.25
CA LEU A 7 13.71 20.04 16.52
C LEU A 7 12.28 20.03 15.97
N HIS A 8 11.50 21.07 16.25
CA HIS A 8 10.13 21.19 15.74
C HIS A 8 10.10 21.12 14.21
N LYS A 9 10.99 21.85 13.53
CA LYS A 9 11.13 21.79 12.05
C LYS A 9 11.47 20.39 11.54
N GLU A 10 12.38 19.67 12.21
CA GLU A 10 12.70 18.29 11.83
C GLU A 10 11.48 17.36 11.96
N LEU A 11 10.74 17.47 13.09
CA LEU A 11 9.51 16.71 13.32
C LEU A 11 8.43 17.05 12.29
N GLU A 12 8.28 18.32 11.92
CA GLU A 12 7.37 18.77 10.87
C GLU A 12 7.72 18.16 9.51
N PHE A 13 9.01 18.11 9.16
CA PHE A 13 9.45 17.47 7.91
C PHE A 13 9.17 15.97 7.90
N ILE A 14 9.44 15.26 8.99
CA ILE A 14 9.14 13.82 9.10
C ILE A 14 7.62 13.60 8.98
N GLN A 15 6.83 14.42 9.69
CA GLN A 15 5.36 14.33 9.67
C GLN A 15 4.79 14.61 8.27
N ALA A 16 5.35 15.57 7.53
CA ALA A 16 4.96 15.84 6.16
C ALA A 16 5.20 14.63 5.24
N VAL A 17 6.30 13.89 5.45
CA VAL A 17 6.58 12.66 4.70
C VAL A 17 5.60 11.54 5.06
N ILE A 18 5.30 11.35 6.36
CA ILE A 18 4.31 10.39 6.85
C ILE A 18 2.95 10.65 6.19
N LEU A 19 2.49 11.91 6.21
CA LEU A 19 1.23 12.32 5.60
C LEU A 19 1.21 12.04 4.09
N ARG A 20 2.32 12.30 3.39
CA ARG A 20 2.43 11.99 1.96
C ARG A 20 2.36 10.48 1.69
N MET A 21 2.94 9.64 2.55
CA MET A 21 2.84 8.17 2.41
C MET A 21 1.41 7.69 2.66
N ALA A 22 0.75 8.19 3.70
CA ALA A 22 -0.65 7.88 4.00
C ALA A 22 -1.58 8.31 2.84
N ASN A 23 -1.39 9.51 2.30
CA ASN A 23 -2.15 10.00 1.14
C ASN A 23 -1.91 9.14 -0.10
N ASN A 24 -0.67 8.76 -0.39
CA ASN A 24 -0.37 7.88 -1.52
C ASN A 24 -1.02 6.49 -1.35
N SER A 25 -0.98 5.90 -0.15
CA SER A 25 -1.69 4.65 0.17
C SER A 25 -3.19 4.79 -0.09
N PHE A 26 -3.82 5.87 0.39
CA PHE A 26 -5.23 6.13 0.16
C PHE A 26 -5.57 6.29 -1.34
N LEU A 27 -4.76 7.04 -2.09
CA LEU A 27 -4.95 7.21 -3.53
C LEU A 27 -4.84 5.88 -4.28
N VAL A 28 -3.83 5.06 -3.97
CA VAL A 28 -3.66 3.72 -4.59
C VAL A 28 -4.89 2.84 -4.34
N LYS A 29 -5.48 2.86 -3.14
CA LYS A 29 -6.73 2.16 -2.85
C LYS A 29 -7.90 2.68 -3.68
N GLY A 30 -8.02 4.01 -3.82
CA GLY A 30 -9.03 4.65 -4.66
C GLY A 30 -8.90 4.23 -6.13
N TRP A 31 -7.70 4.27 -6.69
CA TRP A 31 -7.43 3.85 -8.06
C TRP A 31 -7.70 2.37 -8.28
N ALA A 32 -7.34 1.51 -7.33
CA ALA A 32 -7.65 0.08 -7.38
C ALA A 32 -9.17 -0.16 -7.45
N MET A 33 -9.96 0.52 -6.60
CA MET A 33 -11.43 0.42 -6.63
C MET A 33 -12.02 0.90 -7.96
N THR A 34 -11.59 2.07 -8.45
CA THR A 34 -12.10 2.65 -9.70
C THR A 34 -11.80 1.75 -10.91
N LEU A 35 -10.58 1.25 -11.03
CA LEU A 35 -10.20 0.35 -12.11
C LEU A 35 -10.92 -0.99 -12.01
N MET A 36 -11.09 -1.53 -10.80
CA MET A 36 -11.82 -2.77 -10.59
C MET A 36 -13.29 -2.63 -11.00
N ALA A 37 -13.95 -1.55 -10.57
CA ALA A 37 -15.33 -1.27 -10.95
C ALA A 37 -15.48 -1.08 -12.48
N GLY A 38 -14.56 -0.33 -13.10
CA GLY A 38 -14.54 -0.12 -14.56
C GLY A 38 -14.35 -1.42 -15.34
N LEU A 39 -13.43 -2.28 -14.90
CA LEU A 39 -13.23 -3.59 -15.52
C LEU A 39 -14.48 -4.45 -15.38
N ILE A 40 -15.07 -4.57 -14.20
CA ILE A 40 -16.29 -5.38 -14.02
C ILE A 40 -17.44 -4.86 -14.91
N ALA A 41 -17.62 -3.53 -15.00
CA ALA A 41 -18.68 -2.92 -15.79
C ALA A 41 -18.52 -3.15 -17.30
N LEU A 42 -17.28 -3.05 -17.81
CA LEU A 42 -16.97 -3.20 -19.24
C LEU A 42 -16.74 -4.65 -19.67
N GLY A 43 -16.35 -5.49 -18.72
CA GLY A 43 -15.87 -6.85 -18.96
C GLY A 43 -16.94 -7.91 -19.03
N LYS A 44 -18.21 -7.57 -18.76
CA LYS A 44 -19.30 -8.56 -18.66
C LYS A 44 -19.32 -9.47 -19.90
N ASP A 45 -19.35 -8.92 -21.10
CA ASP A 45 -19.55 -9.71 -22.33
C ASP A 45 -18.30 -10.55 -22.67
N VAL A 46 -17.10 -10.05 -22.31
CA VAL A 46 -15.82 -10.75 -22.51
C VAL A 46 -15.64 -11.87 -21.46
N LEU A 47 -16.18 -11.69 -20.25
CA LEU A 47 -16.12 -12.69 -19.18
C LEU A 47 -16.94 -13.95 -19.52
N PHE A 48 -18.06 -13.82 -20.24
CA PHE A 48 -18.88 -14.95 -20.71
C PHE A 48 -18.41 -15.54 -22.06
N ASP A 49 -17.36 -14.98 -22.67
CA ASP A 49 -16.75 -15.56 -23.87
C ASP A 49 -15.84 -16.73 -23.48
N GLU A 50 -16.10 -17.92 -24.03
CA GLU A 50 -15.34 -19.15 -23.77
C GLU A 50 -13.86 -19.01 -24.13
N ASN A 51 -13.54 -18.24 -25.19
CA ASN A 51 -12.17 -18.06 -25.66
C ASN A 51 -11.43 -16.94 -24.92
N GLN A 52 -12.11 -15.85 -24.53
CA GLN A 52 -11.45 -14.64 -24.04
C GLN A 52 -11.54 -14.41 -22.53
N GLY A 53 -12.52 -14.98 -21.82
CA GLY A 53 -12.70 -14.67 -20.40
C GLY A 53 -11.56 -15.14 -19.48
N ASN A 54 -10.82 -16.20 -19.85
CA ASN A 54 -9.59 -16.59 -19.13
C ASN A 54 -8.52 -15.48 -19.19
N VAL A 55 -8.32 -14.90 -20.37
CA VAL A 55 -7.39 -13.78 -20.57
C VAL A 55 -7.87 -12.57 -19.77
N TYR A 56 -9.17 -12.30 -19.79
CA TYR A 56 -9.76 -11.19 -19.05
C TYR A 56 -9.54 -11.30 -17.53
N LEU A 57 -9.74 -12.49 -16.95
CA LEU A 57 -9.47 -12.75 -15.53
C LEU A 57 -7.98 -12.56 -15.18
N ILE A 58 -7.06 -12.99 -16.06
CA ILE A 58 -5.63 -12.78 -15.88
C ILE A 58 -5.30 -11.28 -15.86
N VAL A 59 -5.91 -10.47 -16.74
CA VAL A 59 -5.72 -9.01 -16.75
C VAL A 59 -6.18 -8.39 -15.43
N ILE A 60 -7.34 -8.81 -14.89
CA ILE A 60 -7.80 -8.31 -13.60
C ILE A 60 -6.80 -8.65 -12.49
N ILE A 61 -6.36 -9.91 -12.39
CA ILE A 61 -5.41 -10.35 -11.37
C ILE A 61 -4.09 -9.57 -11.50
N ALA A 62 -3.59 -9.41 -12.73
CA ALA A 62 -2.40 -8.66 -13.04
C ALA A 62 -2.52 -7.17 -12.65
N LEU A 63 -3.74 -6.63 -12.59
CA LEU A 63 -3.99 -5.27 -12.11
C LEU A 63 -4.06 -5.22 -10.57
N VAL A 64 -4.77 -6.13 -9.91
CA VAL A 64 -4.97 -6.09 -8.45
C VAL A 64 -3.66 -6.28 -7.67
N ILE A 65 -2.78 -7.19 -8.10
CA ILE A 65 -1.55 -7.53 -7.37
C ILE A 65 -0.60 -6.32 -7.20
N PRO A 66 -0.25 -5.55 -8.26
CA PRO A 66 0.57 -4.35 -8.13
C PRO A 66 -0.03 -3.29 -7.21
N PHE A 67 -1.35 -3.05 -7.29
CA PHE A 67 -2.01 -2.08 -6.41
C PHE A 67 -1.93 -2.51 -4.93
N TRP A 68 -2.13 -3.80 -4.65
CA TRP A 68 -1.98 -4.35 -3.30
C TRP A 68 -0.54 -4.23 -2.79
N TRP A 69 0.45 -4.53 -3.63
CA TRP A 69 1.85 -4.37 -3.28
C TRP A 69 2.23 -2.90 -3.02
N LEU A 70 1.77 -1.97 -3.87
CA LEU A 70 2.02 -0.54 -3.71
C LEU A 70 1.40 0.01 -2.42
N ASP A 71 0.18 -0.40 -2.09
CA ASP A 71 -0.46 -0.01 -0.84
C ASP A 71 0.36 -0.48 0.38
N ALA A 72 0.79 -1.73 0.36
CA ALA A 72 1.67 -2.27 1.40
C ALA A 72 3.03 -1.58 1.44
N PHE A 73 3.56 -1.17 0.28
CA PHE A 73 4.81 -0.42 0.20
C PHE A 73 4.67 0.95 0.88
N TYR A 74 3.62 1.72 0.57
CA TYR A 74 3.40 3.01 1.20
C TYR A 74 3.18 2.90 2.71
N LEU A 75 2.42 1.89 3.17
CA LEU A 75 2.26 1.62 4.60
C LEU A 75 3.59 1.24 5.27
N ARG A 76 4.45 0.48 4.59
CA ARG A 76 5.79 0.16 5.08
C ARG A 76 6.64 1.42 5.24
N GLN A 77 6.63 2.28 4.23
CA GLN A 77 7.39 3.53 4.27
C GLN A 77 6.89 4.43 5.41
N GLU A 78 5.58 4.56 5.57
CA GLU A 78 4.96 5.28 6.68
C GLU A 78 5.47 4.79 8.05
N ARG A 79 5.49 3.46 8.26
CA ARG A 79 6.01 2.86 9.51
C ARG A 79 7.49 3.14 9.75
N ILE A 80 8.31 3.12 8.70
CA ILE A 80 9.72 3.48 8.79
C ILE A 80 9.84 4.94 9.24
N PHE A 81 9.08 5.86 8.64
CA PHE A 81 9.11 7.27 9.03
C PHE A 81 8.55 7.52 10.44
N ARG A 82 7.55 6.75 10.90
CA ARG A 82 7.10 6.79 12.30
C ARG A 82 8.24 6.42 13.27
N LYS A 83 9.06 5.42 12.95
CA LYS A 83 10.26 5.11 13.75
C LYS A 83 11.33 6.20 13.71
N ILE A 84 11.52 6.86 12.56
CA ILE A 84 12.42 8.03 12.47
C ILE A 84 11.90 9.16 13.37
N TYR A 85 10.59 9.36 13.40
CA TYR A 85 9.92 10.35 14.26
C TYR A 85 10.12 10.03 15.74
N GLU A 86 9.87 8.79 16.18
CA GLU A 86 10.09 8.33 17.56
C GLU A 86 11.54 8.58 17.99
N ARG A 87 12.52 8.19 17.16
CA ARG A 87 13.94 8.47 17.43
C ARG A 87 14.30 9.95 17.49
N ALA A 88 13.55 10.80 16.78
CA ALA A 88 13.76 12.24 16.82
C ALA A 88 13.31 12.86 18.13
N ILE A 89 12.26 12.32 18.73
CA ILE A 89 11.78 12.71 20.05
C ILE A 89 12.73 12.23 21.14
N ASP A 90 13.24 11.00 21.03
CA ASP A 90 14.12 10.40 22.06
C ASP A 90 15.51 11.05 22.14
N ASP A 91 16.02 11.64 21.05
CA ASP A 91 17.31 12.36 21.01
C ASP A 91 17.15 13.78 20.43
N PRO A 92 16.59 14.72 21.21
CA PRO A 92 16.26 16.07 20.74
C PRO A 92 17.51 16.91 20.43
N ASP A 93 18.65 16.59 21.07
CA ASP A 93 19.95 17.24 20.86
C ASP A 93 20.78 16.57 19.75
N ALA A 94 20.29 15.49 19.13
CA ALA A 94 20.98 14.71 18.10
C ALA A 94 22.41 14.28 18.52
N LYS A 95 22.60 13.91 19.79
CA LYS A 95 23.91 13.51 20.31
C LYS A 95 24.40 12.21 19.68
N ASN A 96 23.47 11.32 19.31
CA ASN A 96 23.76 9.97 18.82
C ASN A 96 23.35 9.75 17.35
N ARG A 97 22.75 10.74 16.68
CA ARG A 97 22.24 10.61 15.30
C ARG A 97 22.47 11.87 14.48
N LYS A 98 22.59 11.73 13.15
CA LYS A 98 22.68 12.88 12.24
C LYS A 98 21.31 13.54 12.09
N ARG A 99 21.21 14.82 12.46
CA ARG A 99 19.98 15.61 12.38
C ARG A 99 19.56 15.83 10.92
N TYR A 100 18.26 15.79 10.64
CA TYR A 100 17.68 15.89 9.28
C TYR A 100 18.08 14.76 8.32
N ASP A 101 18.73 13.70 8.79
CA ASP A 101 18.97 12.50 7.99
C ASP A 101 17.69 11.67 7.92
N LEU A 102 16.89 11.92 6.88
CA LEU A 102 15.63 11.23 6.63
C LEU A 102 15.82 9.92 5.83
N ASN A 103 17.02 9.33 5.85
CA ASN A 103 17.30 8.11 5.11
C ASN A 103 16.50 6.92 5.68
N PRO A 104 15.49 6.40 4.94
CA PRO A 104 14.64 5.33 5.44
C PRO A 104 15.40 3.99 5.54
N ARG A 105 16.57 3.85 4.90
CA ARG A 105 17.34 2.61 4.91
C ARG A 105 17.88 2.26 6.29
N VAL A 106 18.14 3.27 7.14
CA VAL A 106 18.67 3.09 8.50
C VAL A 106 17.72 2.28 9.38
N LEU A 107 16.41 2.40 9.13
CA LEU A 107 15.34 1.78 9.92
C LEU A 107 14.53 0.74 9.14
N ALA A 108 14.88 0.52 7.87
CA ALA A 108 14.17 -0.37 6.97
C ALA A 108 14.15 -1.84 7.43
N THR A 109 15.16 -2.26 8.20
CA THR A 109 15.29 -3.62 8.74
C THR A 109 14.45 -3.86 9.98
N GLU A 110 14.05 -2.80 10.68
CA GLU A 110 13.23 -2.92 11.89
C GLU A 110 11.72 -2.90 11.63
N VAL A 111 11.35 -2.74 10.36
CA VAL A 111 9.96 -2.81 9.90
C VAL A 111 9.83 -4.05 9.04
N ALA A 112 8.68 -4.72 9.16
CA ALA A 112 8.34 -5.87 8.34
C ALA A 112 8.53 -5.59 6.83
N SER A 113 8.85 -6.63 6.08
CA SER A 113 8.94 -6.54 4.62
C SER A 113 7.57 -6.22 4.01
N THR A 114 7.56 -5.61 2.82
CA THR A 114 6.32 -5.25 2.12
C THR A 114 5.38 -6.44 1.95
N PHE A 115 5.92 -7.62 1.62
CA PHE A 115 5.14 -8.85 1.47
C PHE A 115 4.50 -9.33 2.78
N LYS A 116 5.17 -9.13 3.94
CA LYS A 116 4.59 -9.44 5.24
C LYS A 116 3.45 -8.46 5.55
N ILE A 117 3.64 -7.18 5.24
CA ILE A 117 2.65 -6.12 5.43
C ILE A 117 1.41 -6.34 4.56
N MET A 118 1.56 -6.83 3.32
CA MET A 118 0.41 -7.20 2.46
C MET A 118 -0.56 -8.16 3.15
N LYS A 119 -0.06 -9.06 4.00
CA LYS A 119 -0.85 -10.07 4.73
C LYS A 119 -1.36 -9.59 6.08
N GLU A 120 -1.05 -8.37 6.48
CA GLU A 120 -1.52 -7.84 7.75
C GLU A 120 -2.99 -7.45 7.70
N ARG A 121 -3.66 -7.56 8.86
CA ARG A 121 -5.09 -7.36 9.05
C ARG A 121 -5.63 -6.10 8.35
N VAL A 122 -4.93 -4.97 8.46
CA VAL A 122 -5.38 -3.66 7.95
C VAL A 122 -5.50 -3.63 6.42
N ILE A 123 -4.55 -4.24 5.71
CA ILE A 123 -4.57 -4.28 4.25
C ILE A 123 -5.39 -5.46 3.76
N TYR A 124 -5.26 -6.62 4.40
CA TYR A 124 -5.95 -7.84 4.01
C TYR A 124 -7.47 -7.66 3.94
N TRP A 125 -8.09 -7.02 4.94
CA TRP A 125 -9.54 -6.78 4.94
C TRP A 125 -10.01 -5.88 3.79
N PHE A 126 -9.17 -4.96 3.32
CA PHE A 126 -9.51 -4.11 2.18
C PHE A 126 -9.47 -4.87 0.86
N TYR A 127 -8.49 -5.77 0.66
CA TYR A 127 -8.36 -6.54 -0.57
C TYR A 127 -9.17 -7.84 -0.59
N LEU A 128 -9.67 -8.31 0.57
CA LEU A 128 -10.47 -9.53 0.69
C LEU A 128 -11.70 -9.56 -0.24
N PRO A 129 -12.49 -8.48 -0.39
CA PRO A 129 -13.61 -8.46 -1.34
C PRO A 129 -13.17 -8.70 -2.79
N PHE A 130 -12.03 -8.13 -3.22
CA PHE A 130 -11.51 -8.35 -4.58
C PHE A 130 -11.08 -9.80 -4.78
N ILE A 131 -10.39 -10.38 -3.79
CA ILE A 131 -9.98 -11.78 -3.81
C ILE A 131 -11.20 -12.69 -3.88
N PHE A 132 -12.25 -12.39 -3.09
CA PHE A 132 -13.49 -13.16 -3.08
C PHE A 132 -14.20 -13.10 -4.44
N LEU A 133 -14.34 -11.92 -5.03
CA LEU A 133 -14.95 -11.75 -6.35
C LEU A 133 -14.16 -12.48 -7.45
N LEU A 134 -12.83 -12.40 -7.42
CA LEU A 134 -11.96 -13.12 -8.34
C LEU A 134 -12.07 -14.63 -8.18
N ALA A 135 -12.07 -15.13 -6.95
CA ALA A 135 -12.23 -16.55 -6.67
C ALA A 135 -13.60 -17.06 -7.15
N LEU A 136 -14.67 -16.31 -6.89
CA LEU A 136 -16.01 -16.64 -7.37
C LEU A 136 -16.05 -16.69 -8.91
N ALA A 137 -15.48 -15.69 -9.59
CA ALA A 137 -15.44 -15.66 -11.05
C ALA A 137 -14.68 -16.86 -11.64
N VAL A 138 -13.55 -17.26 -11.02
CA VAL A 138 -12.78 -18.44 -11.42
C VAL A 138 -13.58 -19.73 -11.21
N ILE A 139 -14.27 -19.87 -10.08
CA ILE A 139 -15.09 -21.06 -9.77
C ILE A 139 -16.26 -21.18 -10.75
N LEU A 140 -17.00 -20.09 -11.00
CA LEU A 140 -18.13 -20.07 -11.93
C LEU A 140 -17.69 -20.52 -13.32
N ARG A 141 -16.53 -20.03 -13.79
CA ARG A 141 -15.96 -20.43 -15.07
C ARG A 141 -15.50 -21.89 -15.10
N ALA A 142 -14.86 -22.38 -14.03
CA ALA A 142 -14.47 -23.78 -13.92
C ALA A 142 -15.67 -24.74 -13.89
N SER A 143 -16.82 -24.27 -13.41
CA SER A 143 -18.08 -25.04 -13.40
C SER A 143 -18.88 -24.97 -14.71
N GLY A 144 -18.43 -24.21 -15.71
CA GLY A 144 -19.11 -24.04 -17.00
C GLY A 144 -20.41 -23.22 -16.94
N VAL A 145 -20.62 -22.46 -15.86
CA VAL A 145 -21.76 -21.53 -15.74
C VAL A 145 -21.53 -20.27 -16.58
N ILE A 146 -20.26 -19.89 -16.75
CA ILE A 146 -19.76 -18.68 -17.41
C ILE A 146 -18.56 -19.05 -18.28
#